data_AF-V5EUZ3-F1
#
_entry.id   AF-V5EUZ3-F1
#
_cell.length_a   1.000
_cell.length_b   1.000
_cell.length_c   1.000
_cell.angle_alpha   90.00
_cell.angle_beta   90.00
_cell.angle_gamma   90.00
#
_symmetry.space_group_name_H-M   'P 1'
#
loop_
_entity.id
_entity.type
_entity.pdbx_description
1 polymer ?
#
loop_
_entity_poly.entity_id
_entity_poly.type
_entity_poly.pdbx_seq_one_letter_code
_entity_poly.pdbx_strand_id
1 'polypeptide(L)'
;MTKTLHERFLQEKTVAIVGCPFSGGQRRKGVDTGPVSLVSAGICKQLESLGWKVEFDGHHSFDHINEGIDQDTDIGNMKLPRTVSAVTKEVAATVESHAREGKLPLTLGGDHSLALGTVSGSLRAHPDAALIWIDAHADINTPDTTESGNLHGCPVSFLLGLQGTDVEPFNSWVPKKPLLKAESLVYIGLRDIDSGERKILKENNIKAFSMHHVDKYGIGRVVEMALDHVNGAPGKRDRPIHLSFDVDALDPSVAPSTGTPVRGGLTFREGHYICEALYETGCLVALDLMEVNPSLLEDREAQQTIAVGCSLIRSAMGETLL
;
A
#
# COMPACT_ATOMS: atom_id res chain seq x y z
N MET A 1 19.78 27.80 -0.72
CA MET A 1 18.37 28.20 -0.85
C MET A 1 17.57 26.93 -1.06
N THR A 2 16.98 26.38 0.00
CA THR A 2 16.03 25.27 -0.10
C THR A 2 14.83 25.77 -0.90
N LYS A 3 14.66 25.26 -2.13
CA LYS A 3 13.37 25.39 -2.80
C LYS A 3 12.38 24.66 -1.89
N THR A 4 11.42 25.38 -1.32
CA THR A 4 10.28 24.74 -0.65
C THR A 4 9.62 23.84 -1.70
N LEU A 5 9.71 22.52 -1.51
CA LEU A 5 9.04 21.58 -2.39
C LEU A 5 7.53 21.86 -2.29
N HIS A 6 6.90 22.09 -3.43
CA HIS A 6 5.47 22.36 -3.48
C HIS A 6 4.74 21.08 -3.84
N GLU A 7 3.88 20.61 -2.94
CA GLU A 7 2.96 19.52 -3.21
C GLU A 7 2.05 19.94 -4.37
N ARG A 8 2.10 19.20 -5.48
CA ARG A 8 1.50 19.62 -6.75
C ARG A 8 -0.02 19.41 -6.78
N PHE A 9 -0.50 18.46 -5.99
CA PHE A 9 -1.88 17.97 -6.04
C PHE A 9 -2.64 18.18 -4.73
N LEU A 10 -1.97 18.63 -3.67
CA LEU A 10 -2.59 18.94 -2.39
C LEU A 10 -2.97 20.42 -2.35
N GLN A 11 -4.08 20.75 -1.69
CA GLN A 11 -4.48 22.16 -1.50
C GLN A 11 -3.59 22.87 -0.48
N GLU A 12 -3.26 22.16 0.59
CA GLU A 12 -2.35 22.53 1.67
C GLU A 12 -1.57 21.29 2.12
N LYS A 13 -0.50 21.47 2.89
CA LYS A 13 0.30 20.37 3.45
C LYS A 13 -0.46 19.70 4.61
N THR A 14 -1.59 19.08 4.29
CA THR A 14 -2.50 18.41 5.23
C THR A 14 -2.53 16.91 4.95
N VAL A 15 -2.33 16.12 6.00
CA VAL A 15 -2.41 14.66 5.96
C VAL A 15 -3.61 14.20 6.79
N ALA A 16 -4.45 13.37 6.19
CA ALA A 16 -5.53 12.68 6.86
C ALA A 16 -5.06 11.26 7.20
N ILE A 17 -4.82 10.99 8.48
CA ILE A 17 -4.36 9.68 8.93
C ILE A 17 -5.56 8.79 9.21
N VAL A 18 -5.67 7.69 8.48
CA VAL A 18 -6.78 6.72 8.57
C VAL A 18 -6.22 5.41 9.10
N GLY A 19 -6.55 5.05 10.35
CA GLY A 19 -6.19 3.75 10.90
C GLY A 19 -7.18 2.68 10.46
N CYS A 20 -6.71 1.61 9.82
CA CYS A 20 -7.53 0.50 9.33
C CYS A 20 -7.11 -0.84 9.98
N PRO A 21 -7.49 -1.09 11.24
CA PRO A 21 -7.17 -2.32 11.96
C PRO A 21 -7.93 -3.54 11.40
N PHE A 22 -7.45 -4.11 10.29
CA PHE A 22 -8.10 -5.23 9.61
C PHE A 22 -7.14 -6.40 9.33
N SER A 23 -7.55 -7.62 9.66
CA SER A 23 -6.75 -8.84 9.44
C SER A 23 -7.52 -9.95 8.72
N GLY A 24 -8.69 -9.64 8.13
CA GLY A 24 -9.58 -10.61 7.49
C GLY A 24 -9.17 -11.03 6.07
N GLY A 25 -8.25 -10.32 5.44
CA GLY A 25 -7.68 -10.68 4.14
C GLY A 25 -6.67 -11.83 4.22
N GLN A 26 -6.20 -12.18 5.43
CA GLN A 26 -5.26 -13.28 5.67
C GLN A 26 -5.64 -14.11 6.90
N ARG A 27 -4.84 -15.15 7.19
CA ARG A 27 -5.06 -16.03 8.37
C ARG A 27 -4.32 -15.57 9.62
N ARG A 28 -3.24 -14.79 9.47
CA ARG A 28 -2.42 -14.34 10.59
C ARG A 28 -3.09 -13.13 11.24
N LYS A 29 -3.52 -13.31 12.49
CA LYS A 29 -4.05 -12.22 13.32
C LYS A 29 -2.93 -11.27 13.77
N GLY A 30 -3.30 -10.11 14.28
CA GLY A 30 -2.39 -9.19 14.95
C GLY A 30 -1.94 -8.02 14.10
N VAL A 31 -2.05 -8.10 12.77
CA VAL A 31 -1.78 -6.96 11.88
C VAL A 31 -2.79 -5.83 12.11
N ASP A 32 -3.98 -6.15 12.60
CA ASP A 32 -4.98 -5.21 13.10
C ASP A 32 -4.48 -4.35 14.29
N THR A 33 -3.40 -4.75 14.97
CA THR A 33 -2.74 -3.93 16.02
C THR A 33 -1.66 -2.98 15.48
N GLY A 34 -1.29 -3.11 14.19
CA GLY A 34 -0.33 -2.24 13.51
C GLY A 34 -0.70 -0.75 13.58
N PRO A 35 -1.94 -0.35 13.21
CA PRO A 35 -2.33 1.07 13.19
C PRO A 35 -2.21 1.76 14.55
N VAL A 36 -2.71 1.13 15.61
CA VAL A 36 -2.63 1.69 16.98
C VAL A 36 -1.19 1.76 17.47
N SER A 37 -0.34 0.81 17.07
CA SER A 37 1.06 0.77 17.47
C SER A 37 1.88 1.89 16.80
N LEU A 38 1.64 2.16 15.51
CA LEU A 38 2.26 3.27 14.78
C LEU A 38 1.82 4.64 15.34
N VAL A 39 0.54 4.79 15.67
CA VAL A 39 0.03 5.99 16.34
C VAL A 39 0.65 6.17 17.72
N SER A 40 0.72 5.10 18.51
CA SER A 40 1.33 5.10 19.84
C SER A 40 2.82 5.40 19.82
N ALA A 41 3.53 5.00 18.75
CA ALA A 41 4.92 5.36 18.49
C ALA A 41 5.12 6.84 18.12
N GLY A 42 4.03 7.60 17.93
CA GLY A 42 4.05 9.05 17.83
C GLY A 42 4.00 9.59 16.41
N ILE A 43 3.58 8.81 15.42
CA ILE A 43 3.60 9.24 14.01
C ILE A 43 2.87 10.56 13.76
N CYS A 44 1.74 10.81 14.45
CA CYS A 44 1.02 12.09 14.32
C CYS A 44 1.91 13.28 14.69
N LYS A 45 2.53 13.24 15.88
CA LYS A 45 3.42 14.32 16.36
C LYS A 45 4.67 14.47 15.51
N GLN A 46 5.18 13.35 14.99
CA GLN A 46 6.33 13.36 14.10
C GLN A 46 6.00 14.09 12.79
N LEU A 47 4.83 13.85 12.20
CA LEU A 47 4.40 14.54 10.98
C LEU A 47 4.09 16.04 11.24
N GLU A 48 3.51 16.38 12.38
CA GLU A 48 3.36 17.79 12.81
C GLU A 48 4.72 18.50 12.87
N SER A 49 5.75 17.82 13.39
CA SER A 49 7.11 18.38 13.47
C SER A 49 7.77 18.63 12.10
N LEU A 50 7.30 17.95 11.04
CA LEU A 50 7.69 18.17 9.64
C LEU A 50 6.86 19.26 8.95
N GLY A 51 5.99 19.96 9.70
CA GLY A 51 5.15 21.05 9.22
C GLY A 51 3.89 20.60 8.49
N TRP A 52 3.46 19.35 8.68
CA TRP A 52 2.15 18.90 8.22
C TRP A 52 1.06 19.33 9.19
N LYS A 53 -0.09 19.76 8.67
CA LYS A 53 -1.33 19.76 9.43
C LYS A 53 -1.85 18.32 9.47
N VAL A 54 -1.95 17.75 10.66
CA VAL A 54 -2.37 16.36 10.85
C VAL A 54 -3.83 16.30 11.27
N GLU A 55 -4.64 15.58 10.50
CA GLU A 55 -6.02 15.24 10.84
C GLU A 55 -6.11 13.73 11.06
N PHE A 56 -6.18 13.30 12.33
CA PHE A 56 -6.30 11.89 12.66
C PHE A 56 -7.78 11.48 12.66
N ASP A 57 -8.18 10.72 11.65
CA ASP A 57 -9.54 10.19 11.45
C ASP A 57 -9.73 8.83 12.16
N GLY A 58 -9.06 8.68 13.32
CA GLY A 58 -9.24 7.54 14.21
C GLY A 58 -8.77 6.18 13.68
N HIS A 59 -9.11 5.16 14.46
CA HIS A 59 -8.99 3.75 14.10
C HIS A 59 -10.38 3.23 13.73
N HIS A 60 -10.62 2.96 12.46
CA HIS A 60 -11.88 2.42 11.95
C HIS A 60 -11.96 0.94 12.34
N SER A 61 -12.55 0.63 13.50
CA SER A 61 -12.52 -0.73 14.08
C SER A 61 -13.31 -1.77 13.28
N PHE A 62 -14.13 -1.35 12.31
CA PHE A 62 -15.00 -2.19 11.48
C PHE A 62 -15.85 -3.19 12.30
N ASP A 63 -16.10 -2.89 13.58
CA ASP A 63 -16.75 -3.83 14.51
C ASP A 63 -18.13 -4.27 14.01
N HIS A 64 -18.91 -3.34 13.44
CA HIS A 64 -20.23 -3.61 12.87
C HIS A 64 -20.19 -4.57 11.66
N ILE A 65 -19.06 -4.65 10.96
CA ILE A 65 -18.83 -5.63 9.89
C ILE A 65 -18.35 -6.95 10.50
N ASN A 66 -17.45 -6.88 11.49
CA ASN A 66 -16.83 -8.03 12.12
C ASN A 66 -17.81 -8.85 12.97
N GLU A 67 -18.90 -8.27 13.47
CA GLU A 67 -19.99 -9.00 14.16
C GLU A 67 -20.59 -10.12 13.30
N GLY A 68 -20.50 -10.03 11.97
CA GLY A 68 -20.97 -11.04 11.02
C GLY A 68 -19.89 -12.00 10.50
N ILE A 69 -18.63 -11.89 10.95
CA ILE A 69 -17.48 -12.60 10.33
C ILE A 69 -17.64 -14.12 10.37
N ASP A 70 -18.20 -14.67 11.45
CA ASP A 70 -18.44 -16.11 11.61
C ASP A 70 -19.50 -16.66 10.63
N GLN A 71 -20.28 -15.77 10.02
CA GLN A 71 -21.31 -16.11 9.03
C GLN A 71 -20.80 -15.94 7.59
N ASP A 72 -19.61 -15.39 7.39
CA ASP A 72 -19.04 -15.17 6.06
C ASP A 72 -18.40 -16.45 5.50
N THR A 73 -19.25 -17.31 4.93
CA THR A 73 -18.82 -18.53 4.28
C THR A 73 -18.05 -18.25 2.99
N ASP A 74 -17.00 -19.00 2.74
CA ASP A 74 -16.21 -18.94 1.50
C ASP A 74 -17.08 -18.90 0.22
N ILE A 75 -16.63 -18.11 -0.77
CA ILE A 75 -17.20 -18.08 -2.13
C ILE A 75 -16.11 -18.56 -3.08
N GLY A 76 -16.29 -19.74 -3.66
CA GLY A 76 -15.21 -20.38 -4.42
C GLY A 76 -14.01 -20.64 -3.51
N ASN A 77 -12.82 -20.17 -3.91
CA ASN A 77 -11.64 -20.26 -3.05
C ASN A 77 -11.49 -19.07 -2.08
N MET A 78 -12.22 -17.96 -2.29
CA MET A 78 -12.05 -16.73 -1.49
C MET A 78 -12.49 -16.93 -0.04
N LYS A 79 -11.62 -16.56 0.90
CA LYS A 79 -11.89 -16.56 2.35
C LYS A 79 -12.40 -15.21 2.80
N LEU A 80 -13.44 -15.22 3.64
CA LEU A 80 -14.10 -14.01 4.17
C LEU A 80 -14.43 -12.93 3.10
N PRO A 81 -14.97 -13.30 1.92
CA PRO A 81 -15.13 -12.36 0.81
C PRO A 81 -16.15 -11.24 1.10
N ARG A 82 -17.18 -11.47 1.91
CA ARG A 82 -18.18 -10.43 2.26
C ARG A 82 -17.60 -9.42 3.23
N THR A 83 -16.89 -9.88 4.25
CA THR A 83 -16.21 -9.03 5.22
C THR A 83 -15.14 -8.19 4.53
N VAL A 84 -14.25 -8.80 3.73
CA VAL A 84 -13.20 -8.06 3.00
C VAL A 84 -13.81 -7.04 2.04
N SER A 85 -14.84 -7.41 1.28
CA SER A 85 -15.52 -6.46 0.36
C SER A 85 -16.19 -5.31 1.10
N ALA A 86 -16.86 -5.56 2.23
CA ALA A 86 -17.51 -4.52 3.02
C ALA A 86 -16.49 -3.53 3.62
N VAL A 87 -15.41 -4.04 4.21
CA VAL A 87 -14.33 -3.21 4.78
C VAL A 87 -13.66 -2.37 3.69
N THR A 88 -13.23 -2.99 2.60
CA THR A 88 -12.55 -2.28 1.52
C THR A 88 -13.46 -1.25 0.83
N LYS A 89 -14.78 -1.48 0.79
CA LYS A 89 -15.75 -0.48 0.33
C LYS A 89 -15.84 0.75 1.25
N GLU A 90 -15.85 0.56 2.57
CA GLU A 90 -15.84 1.67 3.52
C GLU A 90 -14.52 2.45 3.45
N VAL A 91 -13.39 1.74 3.40
CA VAL A 91 -12.06 2.35 3.22
C VAL A 91 -11.99 3.18 1.94
N ALA A 92 -12.53 2.66 0.83
CA ALA A 92 -12.59 3.41 -0.43
C ALA A 92 -13.36 4.73 -0.29
N ALA A 93 -14.48 4.73 0.43
CA ALA A 93 -15.27 5.93 0.66
C ALA A 93 -14.53 6.96 1.54
N THR A 94 -13.89 6.49 2.62
CA THR A 94 -13.10 7.35 3.52
C THR A 94 -11.92 7.99 2.79
N VAL A 95 -11.14 7.19 2.06
CA VAL A 95 -9.98 7.69 1.30
C VAL A 95 -10.40 8.64 0.17
N GLU A 96 -11.48 8.32 -0.55
CA GLU A 96 -12.04 9.22 -1.59
C GLU A 96 -12.46 10.56 -1.01
N SER A 97 -13.08 10.58 0.17
CA SER A 97 -13.51 11.81 0.84
C SER A 97 -12.31 12.72 1.16
N HIS A 98 -11.29 12.19 1.84
CA HIS A 98 -10.09 12.97 2.20
C HIS A 98 -9.33 13.46 0.97
N ALA A 99 -9.17 12.61 -0.05
CA ALA A 99 -8.49 12.99 -1.29
C ALA A 99 -9.24 14.10 -2.05
N ARG A 100 -10.57 14.07 -2.11
CA ARG A 100 -11.38 15.13 -2.75
C ARG A 100 -11.35 16.47 -2.02
N GLU A 101 -11.08 16.44 -0.72
CA GLU A 101 -10.81 17.64 0.07
C GLU A 101 -9.39 18.20 -0.14
N GLY A 102 -8.58 17.56 -1.00
CA GLY A 102 -7.22 17.99 -1.31
C GLY A 102 -6.20 17.68 -0.22
N LYS A 103 -6.53 16.71 0.66
CA LYS A 103 -5.66 16.18 1.71
C LYS A 103 -4.94 14.93 1.19
N LEU A 104 -3.79 14.61 1.77
CA LEU A 104 -3.10 13.34 1.55
C LEU A 104 -3.66 12.29 2.53
N PRO A 105 -4.48 11.31 2.10
CA PRO A 105 -4.81 10.15 2.91
C PRO A 105 -3.55 9.31 3.16
N LEU A 106 -3.20 9.16 4.44
CA LEU A 106 -2.21 8.22 4.96
C LEU A 106 -2.93 7.08 5.65
N THR A 107 -2.98 5.92 5.01
CA THR A 107 -3.56 4.71 5.59
C THR A 107 -2.52 3.98 6.44
N LEU A 108 -2.80 3.83 7.72
CA LEU A 108 -2.07 2.92 8.60
C LEU A 108 -2.83 1.59 8.57
N GLY A 109 -2.25 0.62 7.88
CA GLY A 109 -2.94 -0.59 7.50
C GLY A 109 -2.90 -1.70 8.53
N GLY A 110 -3.82 -2.64 8.31
CA GLY A 110 -3.66 -4.03 8.68
C GLY A 110 -3.11 -4.81 7.49
N ASP A 111 -3.80 -5.87 7.06
CA ASP A 111 -3.37 -6.65 5.90
C ASP A 111 -3.54 -5.91 4.56
N HIS A 112 -2.81 -6.36 3.54
CA HIS A 112 -2.72 -5.65 2.27
C HIS A 112 -4.00 -5.71 1.41
N SER A 113 -5.04 -6.47 1.81
CA SER A 113 -6.34 -6.45 1.10
C SER A 113 -6.99 -5.06 1.12
N LEU A 114 -6.66 -4.25 2.13
CA LEU A 114 -7.09 -2.86 2.28
C LEU A 114 -6.72 -2.00 1.07
N ALA A 115 -5.66 -2.34 0.33
CA ALA A 115 -5.25 -1.62 -0.87
C ALA A 115 -6.33 -1.60 -1.97
N LEU A 116 -7.21 -2.61 -2.02
CA LEU A 116 -8.38 -2.55 -2.91
C LEU A 116 -9.24 -1.32 -2.57
N GLY A 117 -9.41 -1.01 -1.28
CA GLY A 117 -10.14 0.16 -0.82
C GLY A 117 -9.36 1.46 -1.04
N THR A 118 -8.15 1.55 -0.50
CA THR A 118 -7.34 2.78 -0.52
C THR A 118 -7.04 3.24 -1.94
N VAL A 119 -6.61 2.32 -2.82
CA VAL A 119 -6.29 2.64 -4.20
C VAL A 119 -7.57 2.99 -4.96
N SER A 120 -8.68 2.28 -4.76
CA SER A 120 -9.97 2.64 -5.37
C SER A 120 -10.40 4.06 -5.00
N GLY A 121 -10.33 4.43 -3.71
CA GLY A 121 -10.69 5.76 -3.24
C GLY A 121 -9.81 6.84 -3.85
N SER A 122 -8.49 6.61 -3.86
CA SER A 122 -7.53 7.55 -4.45
C SER A 122 -7.72 7.73 -5.96
N LEU A 123 -7.99 6.66 -6.72
CA LEU A 123 -8.21 6.70 -8.17
C LEU A 123 -9.55 7.36 -8.53
N ARG A 124 -10.56 7.31 -7.66
CA ARG A 124 -11.81 8.06 -7.88
C ARG A 124 -11.65 9.57 -7.67
N ALA A 125 -10.70 9.99 -6.83
CA ALA A 125 -10.33 11.40 -6.65
C ALA A 125 -9.30 11.86 -7.70
N HIS A 126 -8.36 10.99 -8.07
CA HIS A 126 -7.29 11.22 -9.02
C HIS A 126 -7.25 10.10 -10.08
N PRO A 127 -8.12 10.13 -11.11
CA PRO A 127 -8.24 9.05 -12.11
C PRO A 127 -6.97 8.77 -12.92
N ASP A 128 -6.08 9.76 -13.00
CA ASP A 128 -4.79 9.64 -13.66
C ASP A 128 -3.65 9.32 -12.68
N ALA A 129 -3.91 8.95 -11.43
CA ALA A 129 -2.81 8.56 -10.53
C ALA A 129 -2.10 7.29 -11.01
N ALA A 130 -0.82 7.20 -10.70
CA ALA A 130 -0.02 5.98 -10.83
C ALA A 130 0.02 5.24 -9.49
N LEU A 131 0.10 3.92 -9.53
CA LEU A 131 0.33 3.07 -8.38
C LEU A 131 1.79 2.60 -8.38
N ILE A 132 2.52 2.97 -7.33
CA ILE A 132 3.85 2.43 -7.05
C ILE A 132 3.70 1.46 -5.87
N TRP A 133 3.91 0.18 -6.16
CA TRP A 133 3.71 -0.92 -5.23
C TRP A 133 5.08 -1.43 -4.73
N ILE A 134 5.36 -1.23 -3.45
CA ILE A 134 6.64 -1.62 -2.82
C ILE A 134 6.38 -2.84 -1.94
N ASP A 135 6.83 -4.01 -2.38
CA ASP A 135 6.41 -5.29 -1.79
C ASP A 135 7.35 -6.44 -2.19
N ALA A 136 7.42 -7.48 -1.36
CA ALA A 136 8.05 -8.75 -1.73
C ALA A 136 7.17 -9.56 -2.72
N HIS A 137 5.86 -9.37 -2.67
CA HIS A 137 4.80 -10.08 -3.38
C HIS A 137 4.13 -9.18 -4.43
N ALA A 138 3.44 -9.79 -5.40
CA ALA A 138 2.75 -9.02 -6.44
C ALA A 138 1.30 -8.69 -6.06
N ASP A 139 0.70 -9.45 -5.14
CA ASP A 139 -0.66 -9.28 -4.64
C ASP A 139 -1.69 -9.12 -5.77
N ILE A 140 -1.46 -9.88 -6.85
CA ILE A 140 -2.18 -9.78 -8.12
C ILE A 140 -2.86 -11.09 -8.49
N ASN A 141 -2.96 -12.05 -7.57
CA ASN A 141 -3.77 -13.23 -7.81
C ASN A 141 -5.23 -12.82 -8.05
N THR A 142 -5.91 -13.53 -8.95
CA THR A 142 -7.37 -13.47 -9.06
C THR A 142 -7.98 -14.52 -8.13
N PRO A 143 -9.30 -14.47 -7.87
CA PRO A 143 -10.01 -15.54 -7.16
C PRO A 143 -9.79 -16.94 -7.77
N ASP A 144 -9.49 -17.02 -9.07
CA ASP A 144 -9.23 -18.26 -9.79
C ASP A 144 -7.76 -18.72 -9.71
N THR A 145 -6.81 -17.83 -9.46
CA THR A 145 -5.37 -18.17 -9.43
C THR A 145 -4.79 -18.30 -8.03
N THR A 146 -5.39 -17.67 -7.02
CA THR A 146 -4.92 -17.81 -5.62
C THR A 146 -5.02 -19.26 -5.17
N GLU A 147 -3.91 -19.82 -4.65
CA GLU A 147 -3.90 -21.17 -4.08
C GLU A 147 -4.47 -21.18 -2.66
N SER A 148 -4.24 -20.11 -1.90
CA SER A 148 -4.61 -20.02 -0.47
C SER A 148 -6.05 -19.58 -0.23
N GLY A 149 -6.60 -18.80 -1.16
CA GLY A 149 -7.88 -18.12 -1.00
C GLY A 149 -7.82 -16.84 -0.17
N ASN A 150 -6.64 -16.48 0.37
CA ASN A 150 -6.45 -15.28 1.16
C ASN A 150 -6.48 -14.05 0.23
N LEU A 151 -7.31 -13.06 0.56
CA LEU A 151 -7.57 -11.92 -0.30
C LEU A 151 -6.54 -10.79 -0.19
N HIS A 152 -5.64 -10.83 0.81
CA HIS A 152 -4.52 -9.88 0.87
C HIS A 152 -3.56 -10.02 -0.32
N GLY A 153 -3.45 -11.21 -0.93
CA GLY A 153 -2.67 -11.45 -2.15
C GLY A 153 -3.43 -11.22 -3.46
N CYS A 154 -4.61 -10.61 -3.42
CA CYS A 154 -5.45 -10.38 -4.59
C CYS A 154 -5.79 -8.91 -4.95
N PRO A 155 -5.52 -7.85 -4.15
CA PRO A 155 -6.12 -6.53 -4.35
C PRO A 155 -5.85 -5.93 -5.73
N VAL A 156 -4.65 -6.14 -6.29
CA VAL A 156 -4.27 -5.52 -7.57
C VAL A 156 -5.05 -6.11 -8.74
N SER A 157 -5.43 -7.39 -8.68
CA SER A 157 -6.19 -8.02 -9.77
C SER A 157 -7.59 -7.38 -9.92
N PHE A 158 -8.23 -7.07 -8.80
CA PHE A 158 -9.52 -6.37 -8.77
C PHE A 158 -9.40 -4.96 -9.33
N LEU A 159 -8.34 -4.22 -8.97
CA LEU A 159 -8.08 -2.87 -9.47
C LEU A 159 -7.85 -2.83 -11.00
N LEU A 160 -7.17 -3.84 -11.53
CA LEU A 160 -6.92 -4.02 -12.97
C LEU A 160 -8.12 -4.60 -13.73
N GLY A 161 -9.18 -5.03 -13.03
CA GLY A 161 -10.36 -5.65 -13.64
C GLY A 161 -10.02 -6.93 -14.43
N LEU A 162 -9.12 -7.76 -13.89
CA LEU A 162 -8.70 -9.00 -14.53
C LEU A 162 -9.86 -10.01 -14.61
N GLN A 163 -9.70 -11.02 -15.48
CA GLN A 163 -10.68 -12.09 -15.56
C GLN A 163 -10.82 -12.80 -14.20
N GLY A 164 -12.06 -12.98 -13.75
CA GLY A 164 -12.39 -13.61 -12.46
C GLY A 164 -12.65 -12.62 -11.32
N THR A 165 -12.46 -11.31 -11.52
CA THR A 165 -12.63 -10.30 -10.44
C THR A 165 -13.98 -9.57 -10.46
N ASP A 166 -14.76 -9.71 -11.53
CA ASP A 166 -16.19 -9.29 -11.59
C ASP A 166 -17.06 -10.35 -10.89
N VAL A 167 -16.94 -10.42 -9.55
CA VAL A 167 -17.52 -11.48 -8.71
C VAL A 167 -18.19 -10.90 -7.46
N GLU A 168 -19.28 -11.51 -7.00
CA GLU A 168 -19.92 -11.16 -5.74
C GLU A 168 -18.99 -11.46 -4.54
N PRO A 169 -18.93 -10.58 -3.52
CA PRO A 169 -19.71 -9.35 -3.35
C PRO A 169 -18.98 -8.09 -3.85
N PHE A 170 -17.83 -8.23 -4.51
CA PHE A 170 -16.99 -7.11 -4.94
C PHE A 170 -17.59 -6.31 -6.11
N ASN A 171 -18.22 -6.99 -7.06
CA ASN A 171 -18.95 -6.39 -8.19
C ASN A 171 -20.08 -5.42 -7.78
N SER A 172 -20.50 -5.43 -6.51
CA SER A 172 -21.50 -4.49 -5.98
C SER A 172 -20.99 -3.05 -5.85
N TRP A 173 -19.67 -2.85 -5.87
CA TRP A 173 -19.06 -1.53 -5.67
C TRP A 173 -17.74 -1.31 -6.43
N VAL A 174 -17.01 -2.38 -6.76
CA VAL A 174 -15.87 -2.34 -7.68
C VAL A 174 -16.43 -2.31 -9.10
N PRO A 175 -16.11 -1.28 -9.92
CA PRO A 175 -16.65 -1.19 -11.26
C PRO A 175 -16.07 -2.30 -12.15
N LYS A 176 -16.90 -2.79 -13.09
CA LYS A 176 -16.46 -3.75 -14.11
C LYS A 176 -15.34 -3.21 -15.02
N LYS A 177 -15.31 -1.90 -15.23
CA LYS A 177 -14.21 -1.25 -15.95
C LYS A 177 -13.01 -1.12 -15.01
N PRO A 178 -11.79 -1.46 -15.46
CA PRO A 178 -10.58 -1.30 -14.65
C PRO A 178 -10.45 0.11 -14.08
N LEU A 179 -10.16 0.19 -12.77
CA LEU A 179 -9.80 1.43 -12.09
C LEU A 179 -8.34 1.80 -12.39
N LEU A 180 -7.47 0.78 -12.42
CA LEU A 180 -6.05 0.90 -12.69
C LEU A 180 -5.72 0.38 -14.08
N LYS A 181 -4.82 1.06 -14.79
CA LYS A 181 -4.26 0.56 -16.06
C LYS A 181 -2.90 -0.06 -15.81
N ALA A 182 -2.55 -1.10 -16.56
CA ALA A 182 -1.28 -1.81 -16.40
C ALA A 182 -0.06 -0.88 -16.58
N GLU A 183 -0.10 0.07 -17.51
CA GLU A 183 0.97 1.06 -17.73
C GLU A 183 1.07 2.13 -16.63
N SER A 184 0.14 2.12 -15.69
CA SER A 184 0.07 3.04 -14.54
C SER A 184 0.49 2.36 -13.24
N LEU A 185 0.94 1.11 -13.31
CA LEU A 185 1.37 0.28 -12.19
C LEU A 185 2.86 -0.04 -12.36
N VAL A 186 3.61 0.07 -11.27
CA VAL A 186 4.97 -0.46 -11.20
C VAL A 186 5.25 -1.09 -9.85
N TYR A 187 5.86 -2.28 -9.88
CA TYR A 187 6.34 -2.97 -8.69
C TYR A 187 7.82 -2.73 -8.45
N ILE A 188 8.22 -2.62 -7.18
CA ILE A 188 9.62 -2.63 -6.73
C ILE A 188 9.74 -3.55 -5.51
N GLY A 189 10.73 -4.43 -5.51
CA GLY A 189 11.04 -5.30 -4.37
C GLY A 189 10.64 -6.76 -4.52
N LEU A 190 9.97 -7.11 -5.63
CA LEU A 190 9.42 -8.45 -5.83
C LEU A 190 10.49 -9.54 -5.72
N ARG A 191 10.18 -10.59 -4.98
CA ARG A 191 11.08 -11.74 -4.78
C ARG A 191 10.37 -13.03 -4.39
N ASP A 192 9.10 -12.98 -4.01
CA ASP A 192 8.24 -14.15 -3.84
C ASP A 192 6.98 -13.96 -4.68
N ILE A 193 6.88 -14.67 -5.79
CA ILE A 193 5.79 -14.50 -6.76
C ILE A 193 5.33 -15.88 -7.19
N ASP A 194 4.04 -16.13 -7.06
CA ASP A 194 3.42 -17.39 -7.45
C ASP A 194 3.47 -17.61 -8.96
N SER A 195 3.25 -18.86 -9.38
CA SER A 195 3.21 -19.19 -10.81
C SER A 195 2.07 -18.46 -11.56
N GLY A 196 0.92 -18.28 -10.90
CA GLY A 196 -0.24 -17.55 -11.42
C GLY A 196 0.04 -16.05 -11.60
N GLU A 197 0.57 -15.40 -10.57
CA GLU A 197 0.96 -13.99 -10.61
C GLU A 197 2.02 -13.73 -11.68
N ARG A 198 3.04 -14.58 -11.78
CA ARG A 198 4.07 -14.46 -12.82
C ARG A 198 3.48 -14.53 -14.22
N LYS A 199 2.46 -15.37 -14.43
CA LYS A 199 1.74 -15.44 -15.71
C LYS A 199 0.98 -14.15 -15.97
N ILE A 200 0.23 -13.66 -14.98
CA ILE A 200 -0.54 -12.40 -15.05
C ILE A 200 0.37 -11.22 -15.38
N LEU A 201 1.50 -11.07 -14.69
CA LEU A 201 2.46 -9.99 -14.93
C LEU A 201 2.97 -9.99 -16.39
N LYS A 202 3.29 -11.17 -16.93
CA LYS A 202 3.79 -11.32 -18.30
C LYS A 202 2.71 -11.06 -19.34
N GLU A 203 1.53 -11.64 -19.19
CA GLU A 203 0.44 -11.53 -20.16
C GLU A 203 -0.09 -10.09 -20.26
N ASN A 204 -0.05 -9.34 -19.16
CA ASN A 204 -0.51 -7.95 -19.09
C ASN A 204 0.61 -6.92 -19.29
N ASN A 205 1.85 -7.35 -19.56
CA ASN A 205 3.02 -6.49 -19.72
C ASN A 205 3.26 -5.51 -18.55
N ILE A 206 2.96 -5.95 -17.33
CA ILE A 206 3.08 -5.11 -16.13
C ILE A 206 4.56 -4.92 -15.77
N LYS A 207 4.95 -3.67 -15.49
CA LYS A 207 6.34 -3.37 -15.14
C LYS A 207 6.62 -3.79 -13.70
N ALA A 208 7.67 -4.57 -13.52
CA ALA A 208 8.13 -4.98 -12.20
C ALA A 208 9.66 -4.97 -12.10
N PHE A 209 10.16 -4.45 -10.99
CA PHE A 209 11.56 -4.46 -10.60
C PHE A 209 11.73 -5.37 -9.38
N SER A 210 12.00 -6.65 -9.65
CA SER A 210 12.39 -7.59 -8.60
C SER A 210 13.72 -7.21 -7.94
N MET A 211 14.06 -7.86 -6.82
CA MET A 211 15.36 -7.64 -6.16
C MET A 211 16.56 -7.86 -7.08
N HIS A 212 16.45 -8.74 -8.09
CA HIS A 212 17.48 -8.87 -9.13
C HIS A 212 17.77 -7.55 -9.87
N HIS A 213 16.74 -6.73 -10.12
CA HIS A 213 16.92 -5.42 -10.75
C HIS A 213 17.55 -4.42 -9.79
N VAL A 214 17.21 -4.49 -8.51
CA VAL A 214 17.82 -3.69 -7.45
C VAL A 214 19.32 -4.02 -7.34
N ASP A 215 19.68 -5.30 -7.30
CA ASP A 215 21.07 -5.76 -7.29
C ASP A 215 21.85 -5.28 -8.52
N LYS A 216 21.22 -5.33 -9.69
CA LYS A 216 21.87 -5.04 -10.97
C LYS A 216 22.07 -3.55 -11.23
N TYR A 217 21.08 -2.73 -10.88
CA TYR A 217 21.06 -1.31 -11.25
C TYR A 217 21.23 -0.35 -10.07
N GLY A 218 21.07 -0.85 -8.84
CA GLY A 218 20.95 -0.04 -7.63
C GLY A 218 19.57 0.62 -7.50
N ILE A 219 19.14 0.85 -6.26
CA ILE A 219 17.80 1.39 -5.97
C ILE A 219 17.55 2.74 -6.65
N GLY A 220 18.57 3.60 -6.73
CA GLY A 220 18.49 4.91 -7.39
C GLY A 220 17.99 4.81 -8.82
N ARG A 221 18.64 3.96 -9.60
CA ARG A 221 18.27 3.76 -11.00
C ARG A 221 16.93 3.05 -11.14
N VAL A 222 16.59 2.14 -10.23
CA VAL A 222 15.28 1.46 -10.23
C VAL A 222 14.15 2.45 -10.03
N VAL A 223 14.25 3.36 -9.06
CA VAL A 223 13.23 4.39 -8.81
C VAL A 223 13.10 5.35 -9.99
N GLU A 224 14.22 5.77 -10.61
CA GLU A 224 14.18 6.57 -11.84
C GLU A 224 13.41 5.85 -12.96
N MET A 225 13.73 4.57 -13.22
CA MET A 225 13.06 3.78 -14.26
C MET A 225 11.57 3.55 -13.95
N ALA A 226 11.21 3.37 -12.67
CA ALA A 226 9.84 3.24 -12.23
C ALA A 226 9.04 4.53 -12.47
N LEU A 227 9.59 5.67 -12.07
CA LEU A 227 8.99 6.98 -12.31
C LEU A 227 8.87 7.29 -13.81
N ASP A 228 9.90 7.00 -14.61
CA ASP A 228 9.86 7.17 -16.05
C ASP A 228 8.78 6.29 -16.72
N HIS A 229 8.60 5.05 -16.23
CA HIS A 229 7.54 4.15 -16.71
C HIS A 229 6.15 4.73 -16.47
N VAL A 230 5.81 5.07 -15.22
CA VAL A 230 4.45 5.50 -14.87
C VAL A 230 4.11 6.88 -15.41
N ASN A 231 5.11 7.72 -15.69
CA ASN A 231 4.93 9.01 -16.36
C ASN A 231 4.98 8.91 -17.91
N GLY A 232 5.38 7.76 -18.47
CA GLY A 232 5.43 7.48 -19.90
C GLY A 232 6.59 8.14 -20.67
N ALA A 233 7.49 8.85 -19.99
CA ALA A 233 8.65 9.49 -20.60
C ALA A 233 9.77 9.75 -19.56
N PRO A 234 11.05 9.65 -19.98
CA PRO A 234 12.18 9.97 -19.10
C PRO A 234 12.12 11.39 -18.52
N GLY A 235 12.34 11.51 -17.21
CA GLY A 235 12.41 12.79 -16.50
C GLY A 235 11.07 13.51 -16.28
N LYS A 236 9.95 12.97 -16.78
CA LYS A 236 8.62 13.53 -16.54
C LYS A 236 8.15 13.16 -15.12
N ARG A 237 7.72 14.16 -14.34
CA ARG A 237 7.33 14.03 -12.91
C ARG A 237 6.13 14.92 -12.61
N ASP A 238 5.00 14.62 -13.23
CA ASP A 238 3.79 15.46 -13.21
C ASP A 238 2.50 14.65 -13.08
N ARG A 239 2.61 13.36 -12.80
CA ARG A 239 1.49 12.46 -12.58
C ARG A 239 1.28 12.22 -11.08
N PRO A 240 0.04 12.26 -10.55
CA PRO A 240 -0.23 11.91 -9.16
C PRO A 240 0.25 10.49 -8.85
N ILE A 241 0.71 10.26 -7.62
CA ILE A 241 1.26 8.97 -7.17
C ILE A 241 0.50 8.51 -5.93
N HIS A 242 -0.03 7.29 -5.99
CA HIS A 242 -0.38 6.49 -4.83
C HIS A 242 0.82 5.59 -4.53
N LEU A 243 1.41 5.72 -3.34
CA LEU A 243 2.44 4.80 -2.85
C LEU A 243 1.77 3.78 -1.93
N SER A 244 1.80 2.51 -2.30
CA SER A 244 1.39 1.42 -1.41
C SER A 244 2.62 0.65 -0.98
N PHE A 245 2.94 0.69 0.31
CA PHE A 245 4.17 0.12 0.86
C PHE A 245 3.83 -1.01 1.84
N ASP A 246 4.13 -2.24 1.45
CA ASP A 246 4.17 -3.38 2.35
C ASP A 246 5.48 -3.38 3.13
N VAL A 247 5.41 -3.45 4.47
CA VAL A 247 6.63 -3.45 5.29
C VAL A 247 7.50 -4.68 5.01
N ASP A 248 6.93 -5.77 4.49
CA ASP A 248 7.65 -6.98 4.10
C ASP A 248 8.48 -6.82 2.83
N ALA A 249 8.35 -5.70 2.11
CA ALA A 249 9.26 -5.35 1.02
C ALA A 249 10.71 -5.24 1.52
N LEU A 250 10.88 -4.84 2.77
CA LEU A 250 12.17 -4.78 3.45
C LEU A 250 12.65 -6.19 3.84
N ASP A 251 13.97 -6.35 3.93
CA ASP A 251 14.53 -7.60 4.43
C ASP A 251 14.08 -7.85 5.90
N PRO A 252 13.82 -9.11 6.31
CA PRO A 252 13.45 -9.42 7.69
C PRO A 252 14.48 -8.98 8.74
N SER A 253 15.74 -8.75 8.37
CA SER A 253 16.73 -8.13 9.28
C SER A 253 16.41 -6.67 9.62
N VAL A 254 15.58 -6.01 8.81
CA VAL A 254 15.14 -4.62 8.96
C VAL A 254 13.72 -4.56 9.51
N ALA A 255 12.77 -5.31 8.93
CA ALA A 255 11.38 -5.36 9.36
C ALA A 255 10.96 -6.82 9.64
N PRO A 256 11.37 -7.39 10.79
CA PRO A 256 11.11 -8.80 11.10
C PRO A 256 9.63 -9.11 11.36
N SER A 257 8.87 -8.17 11.93
CA SER A 257 7.52 -8.38 12.45
C SER A 257 6.42 -8.11 11.40
N THR A 258 6.30 -9.01 10.41
CA THR A 258 5.31 -9.00 9.33
C THR A 258 4.74 -10.39 9.05
N GLY A 259 3.58 -10.46 8.40
CA GLY A 259 2.87 -11.69 8.06
C GLY A 259 3.66 -12.65 7.17
N THR A 260 4.41 -12.16 6.18
CA THR A 260 5.06 -13.02 5.18
C THR A 260 6.52 -12.61 4.94
N PRO A 261 7.43 -12.78 5.93
CA PRO A 261 8.80 -12.31 5.80
C PRO A 261 9.60 -13.11 4.75
N VAL A 262 10.08 -12.43 3.70
CA VAL A 262 10.92 -13.04 2.65
C VAL A 262 12.33 -12.46 2.67
N ARG A 263 13.34 -13.34 2.79
CA ARG A 263 14.77 -12.96 2.82
C ARG A 263 15.26 -12.34 1.50
N GLY A 264 16.31 -11.53 1.60
CA GLY A 264 16.92 -10.86 0.45
C GLY A 264 16.11 -9.65 -0.01
N GLY A 265 15.47 -8.95 0.94
CA GLY A 265 14.65 -7.78 0.66
C GLY A 265 15.43 -6.48 0.61
N LEU A 266 14.68 -5.38 0.48
CA LEU A 266 15.25 -4.03 0.50
C LEU A 266 15.94 -3.76 1.83
N THR A 267 17.09 -3.11 1.78
CA THR A 267 17.74 -2.59 2.99
C THR A 267 17.00 -1.38 3.54
N PHE A 268 17.26 -1.04 4.81
CA PHE A 268 16.71 0.17 5.44
C PHE A 268 16.95 1.44 4.60
N ARG A 269 18.15 1.57 4.03
CA ARG A 269 18.55 2.72 3.19
C ARG A 269 17.82 2.76 1.86
N GLU A 270 17.56 1.60 1.25
CA GLU A 270 16.86 1.53 -0.03
C GLU A 270 15.37 1.86 0.13
N GLY A 271 14.74 1.39 1.21
CA GLY A 271 13.37 1.79 1.56
C GLY A 271 13.23 3.30 1.74
N HIS A 272 14.13 3.91 2.52
CA HIS A 272 14.14 5.37 2.71
C HIS A 272 14.40 6.12 1.41
N TYR A 273 15.33 5.64 0.57
CA TYR A 273 15.61 6.28 -0.71
C TYR A 273 14.38 6.29 -1.63
N ILE A 274 13.60 5.19 -1.66
CA ILE A 274 12.33 5.17 -2.41
C ILE A 274 11.41 6.29 -1.89
N CYS A 275 11.20 6.36 -0.58
CA CYS A 275 10.34 7.35 0.05
C CYS A 275 10.80 8.80 -0.22
N GLU A 276 12.09 9.09 -0.05
CA GLU A 276 12.70 10.39 -0.36
C GLU A 276 12.50 10.78 -1.83
N ALA A 277 12.85 9.89 -2.76
CA ALA A 277 12.75 10.16 -4.19
C ALA A 277 11.31 10.35 -4.66
N LEU A 278 10.34 9.64 -4.06
CA LEU A 278 8.92 9.85 -4.34
C LEU A 278 8.41 11.15 -3.73
N TYR A 279 8.82 11.50 -2.51
CA TYR A 279 8.51 12.79 -1.91
C TYR A 279 9.00 13.93 -2.80
N GLU A 280 10.25 13.90 -3.26
CA GLU A 280 10.88 14.92 -4.12
C GLU A 280 10.14 15.20 -5.44
N THR A 281 9.27 14.30 -5.89
CA THR A 281 8.41 14.57 -7.05
C THR A 281 7.37 15.67 -6.78
N GLY A 282 6.93 15.81 -5.52
CA GLY A 282 5.76 16.59 -5.11
C GLY A 282 4.44 16.00 -5.63
N CYS A 283 4.45 14.73 -6.07
CA CYS A 283 3.31 14.10 -6.74
C CYS A 283 2.50 13.15 -5.84
N LEU A 284 2.90 12.93 -4.58
CA LEU A 284 2.22 11.99 -3.70
C LEU A 284 0.81 12.49 -3.36
N VAL A 285 -0.20 11.65 -3.60
CA VAL A 285 -1.62 11.95 -3.30
C VAL A 285 -2.24 10.95 -2.34
N ALA A 286 -1.59 9.82 -2.09
CA ALA A 286 -2.01 8.83 -1.11
C ALA A 286 -0.80 7.98 -0.71
N LEU A 287 -0.79 7.53 0.55
CA LEU A 287 0.25 6.66 1.10
C LEU A 287 -0.39 5.57 1.95
N ASP A 288 -0.04 4.32 1.67
CA ASP A 288 -0.35 3.19 2.54
C ASP A 288 0.93 2.63 3.18
N LEU A 289 0.85 2.33 4.47
CA LEU A 289 1.82 1.46 5.14
C LEU A 289 1.10 0.23 5.70
N MET A 290 1.37 -0.94 5.13
CA MET A 290 0.65 -2.19 5.36
C MET A 290 1.50 -3.25 6.08
N GLU A 291 0.86 -4.30 6.59
CA GLU A 291 1.46 -5.53 7.13
C GLU A 291 2.42 -5.37 8.33
N VAL A 292 2.40 -4.22 9.01
CA VAL A 292 3.05 -4.08 10.33
C VAL A 292 2.28 -4.92 11.33
N ASN A 293 2.88 -6.02 11.81
CA ASN A 293 2.24 -6.93 12.75
C ASN A 293 3.06 -7.05 14.05
N PRO A 294 2.81 -6.16 15.04
CA PRO A 294 3.49 -6.18 16.34
C PRO A 294 3.25 -7.44 17.18
N SER A 295 2.23 -8.24 16.86
CA SER A 295 1.82 -9.39 17.67
C SER A 295 2.53 -10.70 17.30
N LEU A 296 3.35 -10.72 16.25
CA LEU A 296 3.99 -11.96 15.78
C LEU A 296 5.26 -12.34 16.53
N LEU A 297 6.02 -11.34 16.98
CA LEU A 297 7.38 -11.52 17.49
C LEU A 297 7.54 -10.89 18.88
N GLU A 298 8.71 -11.11 19.49
CA GLU A 298 9.05 -10.51 20.78
C GLU A 298 9.09 -8.98 20.70
N ASP A 299 8.92 -8.32 21.85
CA ASP A 299 8.81 -6.86 21.96
C ASP A 299 9.89 -6.11 21.16
N ARG A 300 11.15 -6.57 21.20
CA ARG A 300 12.24 -5.87 20.49
C ARG A 300 12.05 -5.86 18.97
N GLU A 301 11.68 -6.99 18.38
CA GLU A 301 11.53 -7.16 16.94
C GLU A 301 10.26 -6.44 16.45
N ALA A 302 9.19 -6.51 17.24
CA ALA A 302 7.97 -5.74 17.02
C ALA A 302 8.26 -4.23 17.03
N GLN A 303 8.96 -3.73 18.06
CA GLN A 303 9.34 -2.31 18.15
C GLN A 303 10.26 -1.87 17.01
N GLN A 304 11.14 -2.75 16.53
CA GLN A 304 11.97 -2.48 15.37
C GLN A 304 11.11 -2.22 14.11
N THR A 305 10.17 -3.12 13.79
CA THR A 305 9.29 -2.92 12.62
C THR A 305 8.43 -1.68 12.76
N ILE A 306 7.88 -1.40 13.96
CA ILE A 306 7.09 -0.17 14.22
C ILE A 306 7.94 1.07 13.96
N ALA A 307 9.16 1.13 14.50
CA ALA A 307 10.05 2.27 14.33
C ALA A 307 10.44 2.48 12.86
N VAL A 308 10.70 1.38 12.13
CA VAL A 308 10.97 1.42 10.69
C VAL A 308 9.76 1.94 9.92
N GLY A 309 8.55 1.47 10.23
CA GLY A 309 7.31 1.96 9.63
C GLY A 309 7.10 3.46 9.82
N CYS A 310 7.25 3.96 11.04
CA CYS A 310 7.21 5.40 11.30
C CYS A 310 8.30 6.16 10.53
N SER A 311 9.50 5.59 10.41
CA SER A 311 10.60 6.23 9.68
C SER A 311 10.34 6.32 8.17
N LEU A 312 9.81 5.26 7.56
CA LEU A 312 9.40 5.28 6.15
C LEU A 312 8.32 6.32 5.87
N ILE A 313 7.30 6.41 6.74
CA ILE A 313 6.26 7.44 6.62
C ILE A 313 6.88 8.84 6.70
N ARG A 314 7.73 9.12 7.71
CA ARG A 314 8.38 10.44 7.83
C ARG A 314 9.21 10.79 6.60
N SER A 315 9.96 9.83 6.07
CA SER A 315 10.74 9.98 4.85
C SER A 315 9.86 10.28 3.63
N ALA A 316 8.75 9.55 3.45
CA ALA A 316 7.79 9.78 2.37
C ALA A 316 7.04 11.11 2.49
N MET A 317 7.09 11.72 3.67
CA MET A 317 6.43 12.98 4.03
C MET A 317 7.41 14.15 4.19
N GLY A 318 8.65 13.96 3.75
CA GLY A 318 9.64 15.04 3.61
C GLY A 318 10.61 15.20 4.75
N GLU A 319 10.79 14.20 5.59
CA GLU A 319 11.98 14.13 6.44
C GLU A 319 13.23 14.00 5.56
N THR A 320 14.15 14.94 5.72
CA THR A 320 15.48 14.94 5.12
C THR A 320 16.52 15.11 6.22
N LEU A 321 17.72 14.57 6.01
CA LEU A 321 18.84 14.75 6.92
C LEU A 321 19.49 16.15 6.79
N LEU A 322 19.27 16.86 5.68
CA LEU A 322 19.88 18.16 5.34
C LEU A 322 18.90 19.11 4.61
#